data_AF-A0A7C1PI00-F1
#
_entry.id   AF-A0A7C1PI00-F1
#
_cell.length_a   1.000
_cell.length_b   1.000
_cell.length_c   1.000
_cell.angle_alpha   90.00
_cell.angle_beta   90.00
_cell.angle_gamma   90.00
#
_symmetry.space_group_name_H-M   'P 1'
#
loop_
_entity.id
_entity.type
_entity.pdbx_description
1 polymer ?
#
loop_
_entity_poly.entity_id
_entity_poly.type
_entity_poly.pdbx_seq_one_letter_code
_entity_poly.pdbx_strand_id
1 'polypeptide(L)'
;MPRSTLLQPWVGFINVFGGWYVQGVSAIIVPTDRRDTTLLTNSLAAGWWLYRAPADRLIRGVVPVVEVHLRTPLNNRNRDGVVFVPDMLNITSGVHIRFPFATLGGAISVPTIAPRPWNVEALANLTIWY
;
A
#
# COMPACT_ATOMS: atom_id res chain seq x y z
N MET A 1 32.86 4.23 4.50
CA MET A 1 31.43 4.53 4.72
C MET A 1 30.70 3.20 4.81
N PRO A 2 30.05 2.86 5.94
CA PRO A 2 29.19 1.69 5.99
C PRO A 2 28.06 1.82 4.96
N ARG A 3 27.73 0.73 4.27
CA ARG A 3 26.64 0.65 3.28
C ARG A 3 25.62 -0.35 3.79
N SER A 4 24.39 0.10 3.99
CA SER A 4 23.27 -0.79 4.32
C SER A 4 22.53 -1.21 3.05
N THR A 5 22.25 -2.49 2.93
CA THR A 5 21.39 -3.06 1.90
C THR A 5 20.13 -3.60 2.57
N LEU A 6 18.96 -3.26 2.04
CA LEU A 6 17.67 -3.72 2.56
C LEU A 6 17.23 -4.96 1.79
N LEU A 7 17.11 -6.09 2.48
CA LEU A 7 16.54 -7.33 1.94
C LEU A 7 15.05 -7.37 2.29
N GLN A 8 14.19 -7.56 1.28
CA GLN A 8 12.73 -7.57 1.48
C GLN A 8 12.07 -8.81 0.84
N PRO A 9 12.24 -10.00 1.42
CA PRO A 9 11.40 -11.14 1.05
C PRO A 9 9.94 -10.85 1.38
N TRP A 10 9.04 -11.30 0.51
CA TRP A 10 7.61 -11.06 0.63
C TRP A 10 6.82 -12.28 0.17
N VAL A 11 5.60 -12.38 0.71
CA VAL A 11 4.56 -13.28 0.24
C VAL A 11 3.31 -12.46 -0.02
N GLY A 12 2.51 -12.86 -1.00
CA GLY A 12 1.28 -12.15 -1.32
C GLY A 12 0.23 -13.07 -1.89
N PHE A 13 -1.01 -12.58 -1.87
CA PHE A 13 -2.14 -13.26 -2.45
C PHE A 13 -3.08 -12.26 -3.11
N ILE A 14 -3.89 -12.78 -4.04
CA ILE A 14 -5.07 -12.12 -4.55
C ILE A 14 -6.20 -13.14 -4.59
N ASN A 15 -7.37 -12.73 -4.14
CA ASN A 15 -8.60 -13.51 -4.24
C ASN A 15 -9.67 -12.64 -4.91
N VAL A 16 -10.30 -13.17 -5.94
CA VAL A 16 -11.36 -12.50 -6.70
C VAL A 16 -12.64 -13.30 -6.51
N PHE A 17 -13.70 -12.65 -6.04
CA PHE A 17 -14.98 -13.30 -5.75
C PHE A 17 -16.14 -12.39 -6.12
N GLY A 18 -16.94 -12.83 -7.09
CA GLY A 18 -18.05 -12.05 -7.63
C GLY A 18 -17.60 -10.67 -8.15
N GLY A 19 -18.10 -9.61 -7.52
CA GLY A 19 -17.79 -8.22 -7.84
C GLY A 19 -16.56 -7.65 -7.11
N TRP A 20 -15.88 -8.45 -6.29
CA TRP A 20 -14.85 -8.00 -5.35
C TRP A 20 -13.50 -8.63 -5.64
N TYR A 21 -12.44 -7.97 -5.19
CA TYR A 21 -11.14 -8.59 -4.98
C TYR A 21 -10.59 -8.19 -3.62
N VAL A 22 -9.80 -9.08 -3.03
CA VAL A 22 -8.96 -8.81 -1.87
C VAL A 22 -7.55 -9.22 -2.23
N GLN A 23 -6.59 -8.34 -1.98
CA GLN A 23 -5.17 -8.64 -2.13
C GLN A 23 -4.44 -8.34 -0.84
N GLY A 24 -3.38 -9.09 -0.56
CA GLY A 24 -2.54 -8.84 0.59
C GLY A 24 -1.09 -9.14 0.31
N VAL A 25 -0.21 -8.41 0.99
CA VAL A 25 1.25 -8.62 0.95
C VAL A 25 1.76 -8.58 2.38
N SER A 26 2.57 -9.56 2.75
CA SER A 26 3.35 -9.55 3.99
C SER A 26 4.83 -9.64 3.61
N ALA A 27 5.64 -8.78 4.20
CA ALA A 27 7.06 -8.72 3.91
C ALA A 27 7.84 -8.38 5.18
N ILE A 28 9.10 -8.82 5.24
CA ILE A 28 10.04 -8.39 6.28
C ILE A 28 11.18 -7.65 5.58
N ILE A 29 11.50 -6.45 6.06
CA ILE A 29 12.63 -5.64 5.59
C ILE A 29 13.76 -5.83 6.58
N VAL A 30 14.82 -6.51 6.16
CA VAL A 30 16.01 -6.80 6.97
C VAL A 30 17.20 -6.01 6.41
N PRO A 31 17.74 -5.03 7.15
CA PRO A 31 18.96 -4.34 6.76
C PRO A 31 20.20 -5.21 7.01
N THR A 32 21.24 -5.05 6.18
CA THR A 32 22.55 -5.67 6.42
C THR A 32 23.35 -4.96 7.53
N ASP A 33 22.94 -3.74 7.93
CA ASP A 33 23.51 -2.99 9.03
C ASP A 33 22.60 -3.03 10.26
N ARG A 34 23.14 -3.38 11.43
CA ARG A 34 22.38 -3.54 12.68
C ARG A 34 21.88 -2.21 13.26
N ARG A 35 22.37 -1.07 12.77
CA ARG A 35 21.92 0.25 13.21
C ARG A 35 20.58 0.64 12.59
N ASP A 36 20.20 0.00 11.48
CA ASP A 36 18.93 0.22 10.83
C ASP A 36 17.83 -0.66 11.43
N THR A 37 16.59 -0.25 11.23
CA THR A 37 15.41 -0.91 11.79
C THR A 37 14.94 -2.04 10.88
N THR A 38 14.76 -3.23 11.45
CA THR A 38 14.04 -4.34 10.80
C THR A 38 12.54 -4.07 10.91
N LEU A 39 11.83 -4.11 9.78
CA LEU A 39 10.38 -3.84 9.73
C LEU A 39 9.61 -5.06 9.24
N LEU A 40 8.56 -5.45 9.96
CA LEU A 40 7.51 -6.32 9.43
C LEU A 40 6.43 -5.42 8.82
N THR A 41 6.16 -5.61 7.53
CA THR A 41 5.17 -4.81 6.80
C THR A 41 4.05 -5.70 6.29
N ASN A 42 2.81 -5.31 6.55
CA ASN A 42 1.62 -5.99 6.05
C ASN A 42 0.75 -4.97 5.32
N SER A 43 0.24 -5.36 4.16
CA SER A 43 -0.81 -4.65 3.45
C SER A 43 -1.98 -5.58 3.16
N LEU A 44 -3.20 -5.06 3.35
CA LEU A 44 -4.44 -5.70 2.94
C LEU A 44 -5.30 -4.67 2.22
N ALA A 45 -5.61 -4.94 0.95
CA ALA A 45 -6.48 -4.11 0.14
C ALA A 45 -7.72 -4.87 -0.30
N ALA A 46 -8.84 -4.16 -0.37
CA ALA A 46 -10.07 -4.66 -0.97
C ALA A 46 -10.59 -3.63 -1.97
N GLY A 47 -11.08 -4.11 -3.11
CA GLY A 47 -11.75 -3.29 -4.09
C GLY A 47 -12.95 -4.01 -4.69
N TRP A 48 -13.86 -3.24 -5.26
CA TRP A 48 -15.10 -3.77 -5.82
C TRP A 48 -15.55 -3.00 -7.03
N TRP A 49 -16.31 -3.66 -7.90
CA TRP A 49 -16.98 -2.99 -9.01
C TRP A 49 -18.12 -2.11 -8.47
N LEU A 50 -17.91 -0.80 -8.46
CA LEU A 50 -19.01 0.16 -8.30
C LEU A 50 -19.78 0.32 -9.61
N TYR A 51 -19.05 0.29 -10.73
CA TYR A 51 -19.62 0.31 -12.07
C TYR A 51 -18.81 -0.60 -12.98
N ARG A 52 -19.48 -1.37 -13.84
CA ARG A 52 -18.83 -2.29 -14.79
C ARG A 52 -19.67 -2.42 -16.05
N ALA A 53 -19.21 -1.83 -17.15
CA ALA A 53 -19.85 -1.91 -18.46
C ALA A 53 -18.78 -2.06 -19.56
N PRO A 54 -18.40 -3.28 -19.92
CA PRO A 54 -17.31 -3.51 -20.88
C PRO A 54 -17.52 -2.90 -22.27
N ALA A 55 -18.78 -2.71 -22.68
CA ALA A 55 -19.17 -2.16 -23.97
C ALA A 55 -19.29 -0.62 -23.99
N ASP A 56 -19.16 0.05 -22.83
CA ASP A 56 -19.19 1.51 -22.78
C ASP A 56 -18.01 2.11 -23.56
N ARG A 57 -18.30 3.17 -24.31
CA ARG A 57 -17.36 3.81 -25.24
C ARG A 57 -16.37 4.74 -24.54
N LEU A 58 -16.63 5.13 -23.30
CA LEU A 58 -15.79 6.04 -22.53
C LEU A 58 -15.38 5.45 -21.20
N ILE A 59 -16.32 5.07 -20.33
CA ILE A 59 -16.01 4.55 -18.98
C ILE A 59 -16.46 3.10 -18.93
N ARG A 60 -15.51 2.18 -18.92
CA ARG A 60 -15.80 0.73 -18.84
C ARG A 60 -15.92 0.21 -17.42
N GLY A 61 -15.41 0.96 -16.45
CA GLY A 61 -15.45 0.53 -15.07
C GLY A 61 -15.02 1.58 -14.06
N VAL A 62 -15.57 1.49 -12.86
CA VAL A 62 -15.17 2.26 -11.68
C VAL A 62 -14.96 1.28 -10.53
N VAL A 63 -13.76 1.27 -9.98
CA VAL A 63 -13.33 0.37 -8.92
C VAL A 63 -12.78 1.19 -7.76
N PRO A 64 -13.60 1.50 -6.73
CA PRO A 64 -13.07 1.94 -5.45
C PRO A 64 -12.15 0.87 -4.82
N VAL A 65 -11.16 1.33 -4.08
CA VAL A 65 -10.21 0.51 -3.32
C VAL A 65 -9.96 1.14 -1.95
N VAL A 66 -9.87 0.30 -0.93
CA VAL A 66 -9.38 0.67 0.41
C VAL A 66 -8.27 -0.30 0.77
N GLU A 67 -7.18 0.23 1.32
CA GLU A 67 -6.00 -0.52 1.70
C GLU A 67 -5.51 -0.09 3.07
N VAL A 68 -5.14 -1.05 3.90
CA VAL A 68 -4.54 -0.84 5.20
C VAL A 68 -3.10 -1.32 5.17
N HIS A 69 -2.16 -0.42 5.46
CA HIS A 69 -0.74 -0.72 5.57
C HIS A 69 -0.31 -0.64 7.04
N LEU A 70 0.16 -1.75 7.61
CA LEU A 70 0.75 -1.82 8.95
C LEU A 70 2.25 -2.06 8.83
N ARG A 71 3.05 -1.24 9.52
CA ARG A 71 4.50 -1.44 9.66
C ARG A 71 4.84 -1.55 11.14
N THR A 72 5.46 -2.66 11.50
CA THR A 72 5.83 -3.00 12.87
C THR A 72 7.34 -3.16 12.95
N PRO A 73 8.06 -2.27 13.63
CA PRO A 73 9.48 -2.44 13.87
C PRO A 73 9.72 -3.63 14.79
N LEU A 74 10.65 -4.51 14.39
CA LEU A 74 11.03 -5.71 15.14
C LEU A 74 12.23 -5.45 16.07
N ASN A 75 12.91 -4.33 15.89
CA ASN A 75 13.96 -3.78 16.77
C ASN A 75 13.76 -2.26 16.89
N ASN A 76 14.65 -1.55 17.61
CA ASN A 76 14.57 -0.08 17.78
C ASN A 76 13.21 0.43 18.31
N ARG A 77 12.59 -0.35 19.22
CA ARG A 77 11.29 -0.05 19.86
C ARG A 77 11.41 0.72 21.18
N ASN A 78 12.62 0.87 21.74
CA ASN A 78 12.83 1.62 22.97
C ASN A 78 12.72 3.11 22.69
N ARG A 79 11.77 3.80 23.33
CA ARG A 79 11.52 5.24 23.15
C ARG A 79 12.70 6.11 23.60
N ASP A 80 13.48 5.64 24.57
CA ASP A 80 14.66 6.34 25.09
C ASP A 80 15.95 5.92 24.36
N GLY A 81 15.83 5.09 23.32
CA GLY A 81 16.96 4.66 22.50
C GLY A 81 17.43 5.76 21.54
N VAL A 82 18.70 5.67 21.12
CA VAL A 82 19.29 6.57 20.11
C VAL A 82 18.52 6.51 18.78
N VAL A 83 17.96 5.35 18.45
CA VAL A 83 17.05 5.15 17.32
C VAL A 83 15.74 4.58 17.88
N PHE A 84 14.63 5.26 17.58
CA PHE A 84 13.29 4.82 17.92
C PHE A 84 12.40 4.87 16.68
N VAL A 85 11.73 3.75 16.38
CA VAL A 85 10.71 3.66 15.35
C VAL A 85 9.40 3.20 16.00
N PRO A 86 8.30 3.95 15.86
CA PRO A 86 6.99 3.54 16.33
C PRO A 86 6.31 2.59 15.33
N ASP A 87 5.29 1.86 15.77
CA ASP A 87 4.37 1.19 14.85
C ASP A 87 3.70 2.25 13.96
N MET A 88 3.46 1.92 12.68
CA MET A 88 2.83 2.82 11.71
C MET A 88 1.64 2.12 11.07
N LEU A 89 0.49 2.78 11.06
CA LEU A 89 -0.73 2.32 10.41
C LEU A 89 -1.20 3.41 9.47
N ASN A 90 -1.39 3.04 8.21
CA ASN A 90 -1.88 3.94 7.17
C ASN A 90 -3.11 3.34 6.52
N ILE A 91 -4.09 4.19 6.23
CA ILE A 91 -5.23 3.81 5.40
C ILE A 91 -5.12 4.59 4.10
N THR A 92 -5.12 3.86 3.00
CA THR A 92 -5.18 4.41 1.65
C THR A 92 -6.55 4.13 1.08
N SER A 93 -7.22 5.14 0.55
CA SER A 93 -8.49 5.00 -0.14
C SER A 93 -8.39 5.65 -1.51
N GLY A 94 -8.89 4.98 -2.53
CA GLY A 94 -8.75 5.44 -3.90
C GLY A 94 -9.80 4.87 -4.83
N VAL A 95 -9.65 5.22 -6.10
CA VAL A 95 -10.52 4.76 -7.18
C VAL A 95 -9.70 4.55 -8.44
N HIS A 96 -10.02 3.48 -9.16
CA HIS A 96 -9.59 3.26 -10.53
C HIS A 96 -10.76 3.44 -11.49
N ILE A 97 -10.58 4.32 -12.48
CA ILE A 97 -11.50 4.53 -13.60
C ILE A 97 -10.87 3.87 -14.82
N ARG A 98 -11.59 2.90 -15.38
CA ARG A 98 -11.17 2.16 -16.57
C ARG A 98 -11.83 2.75 -17.81
N PHE A 99 -11.00 3.19 -18.75
CA PHE A 99 -11.35 3.61 -20.11
C PHE A 99 -11.08 2.46 -21.10
N PRO A 100 -11.49 2.58 -22.38
CA PRO A 100 -11.17 1.59 -23.41
C PRO A 100 -9.67 1.33 -23.62
N PHE A 101 -8.83 2.35 -23.42
CA PHE A 101 -7.41 2.36 -23.75
C PHE A 101 -6.51 2.66 -22.54
N ALA A 102 -7.09 2.93 -21.37
CA ALA A 102 -6.33 3.32 -20.19
C ALA A 102 -7.06 3.02 -18.88
N THR A 103 -6.32 2.99 -17.79
CA THR A 103 -6.84 3.05 -16.42
C THR A 103 -6.21 4.23 -15.71
N LEU A 104 -7.04 5.15 -15.24
CA LEU A 104 -6.64 6.24 -14.35
C LEU A 104 -6.92 5.82 -12.91
N GLY A 105 -5.92 5.91 -12.04
CA GLY A 105 -6.09 5.73 -10.60
C GLY A 105 -5.74 7.00 -9.84
N GLY A 106 -6.48 7.22 -8.76
CA GLY A 106 -6.18 8.27 -7.77
C GLY A 106 -6.43 7.73 -6.37
N ALA A 107 -5.57 8.06 -5.42
CA ALA A 107 -5.69 7.61 -4.03
C ALA A 107 -5.17 8.65 -3.04
N ILE A 108 -5.70 8.61 -1.82
CA ILE A 108 -5.27 9.40 -0.67
C ILE A 108 -4.91 8.43 0.45
N SER A 109 -3.75 8.66 1.08
CA SER A 109 -3.23 7.91 2.22
C SER A 109 -3.11 8.81 3.45
N VAL A 110 -3.59 8.31 4.59
CA VAL A 110 -3.51 9.01 5.88
C VAL A 110 -2.91 8.09 6.95
N PRO A 111 -1.90 8.54 7.71
CA PRO A 111 -1.45 7.84 8.90
C PRO A 111 -2.53 7.93 9.99
N THR A 112 -2.93 6.81 10.56
CA THR A 112 -4.02 6.76 11.54
C THR A 112 -3.52 6.82 12.98
N ILE A 113 -2.33 6.28 13.25
CA ILE A 113 -1.70 6.28 14.58
C ILE A 113 -0.58 7.31 14.70
N ALA A 114 -0.35 7.77 15.93
CA ALA A 114 0.71 8.72 16.26
C ALA A 114 2.04 8.02 16.56
N PRO A 115 3.19 8.67 16.28
CA PRO A 115 3.34 9.96 15.62
C PRO A 115 3.03 9.88 14.12
N ARG A 116 2.32 10.88 13.61
CA ARG A 116 2.02 11.01 12.17
C ARG A 116 3.18 11.73 11.49
N PRO A 117 3.98 11.07 10.65
CA PRO A 117 5.12 11.74 10.02
C PRO A 117 4.67 12.67 8.88
N TRP A 118 3.44 12.49 8.40
CA TRP A 118 2.73 13.34 7.44
C TRP A 118 1.23 13.34 7.76
N ASN A 119 0.48 14.30 7.20
CA ASN A 119 -0.98 14.37 7.39
C ASN A 119 -1.74 13.68 6.26
N VAL A 120 -1.27 13.85 5.03
CA VAL A 120 -1.90 13.36 3.81
C VAL A 120 -0.81 13.05 2.79
N GLU A 121 -0.92 11.91 2.13
CA GLU A 121 -0.18 11.57 0.92
C GLU A 121 -1.18 11.32 -0.21
N ALA A 122 -0.88 11.78 -1.42
CA ALA A 122 -1.73 11.59 -2.59
C ALA A 122 -0.95 10.87 -3.69
N LEU A 123 -1.62 9.96 -4.39
CA LEU A 123 -1.07 9.20 -5.49
C LEU A 123 -1.99 9.29 -6.70
N ALA A 124 -1.41 9.39 -7.88
CA ALA A 124 -2.11 9.27 -9.14
C ALA A 124 -1.30 8.38 -10.09
N ASN A 125 -1.97 7.50 -10.81
CA ASN A 125 -1.35 6.63 -11.80
C ASN A 125 -2.18 6.60 -13.08
N LEU A 126 -1.50 6.51 -14.22
CA LEU A 126 -2.13 6.30 -15.52
C LEU A 126 -1.43 5.13 -16.21
N THR A 127 -2.19 4.07 -16.46
CA THR A 127 -1.73 2.92 -17.25
C THR A 127 -2.42 2.97 -18.60
N ILE A 128 -1.65 2.95 -19.69
CA ILE A 128 -2.15 3.01 -21.07
C ILE A 128 -1.80 1.70 -21.77
N TRP A 129 -2.70 1.18 -22.61
CA TRP A 129 -2.45 0.04 -23.48
C TRP A 129 -2.91 0.35 -24.91
N TYR A 130 -2.26 -0.29 -25.88
CA TYR A 130 -2.52 -0.15 -27.31
C TYR A 130 -3.27 -1.37 -27.87
#